data_AF-N1V4D0-F1
#
_entry.id   AF-N1V4D0-F1
#
_cell.length_a   1.000
_cell.length_b   1.000
_cell.length_c   1.000
_cell.angle_alpha   90.00
_cell.angle_beta   90.00
_cell.angle_gamma   90.00
#
_symmetry.space_group_name_H-M   'P 1'
#
loop_
_entity.id
_entity.type
_entity.pdbx_description
1 polymer ?
#
loop_
_entity_poly.entity_id
_entity_poly.type
_entity_poly.pdbx_seq_one_letter_code
_entity_poly.pdbx_strand_id
1 'polypeptide(L)'
;MLHLPAEYARFYGGPGTYTHMNGFYWGSPVFLLAGYGLTALGNRSRRRAAEAAAATQWREQQTVDVIATDQRLLCLANGQWLTFDFAAVTACYPEPEQHSLVFEFPDTSPLLIGGASSPLIAAVAVWALHGQRGVNEHPALAGLRSQR
;
A
#
# COMPACT_ATOMS: atom_id res chain seq x y z
N MET A 1 -1.29 12.87 -16.42
CA MET A 1 -1.31 11.40 -16.49
C MET A 1 0.11 10.90 -16.61
N LEU A 2 0.50 9.90 -15.82
CA LEU A 2 1.82 9.28 -15.84
C LEU A 2 1.68 7.79 -16.14
N HIS A 3 2.62 7.23 -16.89
CA HIS A 3 2.67 5.79 -17.20
C HIS A 3 4.06 5.28 -16.84
N LEU A 4 4.14 4.42 -15.82
CA LEU A 4 5.40 3.99 -15.23
C LEU A 4 5.29 2.55 -14.75
N PRO A 5 6.36 1.74 -14.85
CA PRO A 5 6.39 0.46 -14.19
C PRO A 5 6.46 0.68 -12.68
N ALA A 6 5.73 -0.12 -11.92
CA ALA A 6 5.83 -0.16 -10.47
C ALA A 6 5.64 -1.59 -9.99
N GLU A 7 6.05 -1.83 -8.77
CA GLU A 7 5.78 -3.10 -8.13
C GLU A 7 4.41 -3.03 -7.47
N TYR A 8 3.67 -4.14 -7.52
CA TYR A 8 2.29 -4.24 -7.09
C TYR A 8 2.16 -5.40 -6.11
N ALA A 9 1.37 -5.21 -5.07
CA ALA A 9 0.92 -6.29 -4.20
C ALA A 9 -0.45 -5.98 -3.59
N ARG A 10 -1.14 -7.03 -3.14
CA ARG A 10 -2.45 -6.95 -2.49
C ARG A 10 -2.39 -7.57 -1.11
N PHE A 11 -2.92 -6.86 -0.12
CA PHE A 11 -2.97 -7.39 1.23
C PHE A 11 -4.20 -8.29 1.39
N TYR A 12 -3.94 -9.55 1.73
CA TYR A 12 -4.97 -10.47 2.19
C TYR A 12 -4.75 -10.68 3.68
N GLY A 13 -5.81 -10.57 4.48
CA GLY A 13 -5.78 -10.65 5.94
C GLY A 13 -7.21 -10.70 6.49
N GLY A 14 -7.41 -11.21 7.71
CA GLY A 14 -8.72 -11.21 8.38
C GLY A 14 -9.23 -9.79 8.68
N PRO A 15 -10.41 -9.62 9.32
CA PRO A 15 -11.06 -8.33 9.54
C PRO A 15 -10.35 -7.40 10.57
N GLY A 16 -9.02 -7.49 10.69
CA GLY A 16 -8.22 -6.65 11.56
C GLY A 16 -7.82 -5.35 10.87
N THR A 17 -7.82 -4.27 11.64
CA THR A 17 -7.29 -2.97 11.21
C THR A 17 -5.79 -3.10 10.92
N TYR A 18 -5.39 -2.74 9.71
CA TYR A 18 -3.98 -2.65 9.34
C TYR A 18 -3.34 -1.51 10.14
N THR A 19 -2.21 -1.79 10.81
CA THR A 19 -1.40 -0.73 11.44
C THR A 19 -0.04 -0.72 10.77
N HIS A 20 0.22 0.40 10.12
CA HIS A 20 1.42 0.68 9.37
C HIS A 20 2.64 0.76 10.30
N MET A 21 3.67 -0.03 10.01
CA MET A 21 5.02 0.17 10.54
C MET A 21 5.92 0.56 9.37
N ASN A 22 6.90 1.43 9.64
CA ASN A 22 7.93 1.78 8.66
C ASN A 22 8.65 0.49 8.21
N GLY A 23 8.59 0.17 6.93
CA GLY A 23 9.42 -0.86 6.32
C GLY A 23 8.65 -1.91 5.54
N PHE A 24 8.09 -1.56 4.38
CA PHE A 24 7.91 -2.59 3.33
C PHE A 24 9.26 -2.84 2.64
N TYR A 25 10.04 -3.76 3.20
CA TYR A 25 11.19 -4.32 2.51
C TYR A 25 10.74 -5.49 1.65
N TRP A 26 11.03 -5.43 0.35
CA TRP A 26 10.87 -6.55 -0.57
C TRP A 26 11.51 -7.83 -0.01
N GLY A 27 10.69 -8.73 0.53
CA GLY A 27 11.10 -9.99 1.15
C GLY A 27 10.72 -10.20 2.62
N SER A 28 10.27 -9.16 3.36
CA SER A 28 9.76 -9.32 4.73
C SER A 28 8.69 -8.28 5.06
N PRO A 29 7.40 -8.66 5.11
CA PRO A 29 6.35 -7.75 5.52
C PRO A 29 6.36 -7.61 7.06
N VAL A 30 6.93 -6.53 7.59
CA VAL A 30 6.80 -6.22 9.02
C VAL A 30 5.51 -5.41 9.23
N PHE A 31 4.44 -6.08 9.65
CA PHE A 31 3.20 -5.42 10.05
C PHE A 31 2.67 -6.02 11.35
N LEU A 32 2.14 -5.18 12.24
CA LEU A 32 1.37 -5.62 13.41
C LEU A 32 -0.09 -5.19 13.22
N LEU A 33 -1.02 -6.13 13.38
CA LEU A 33 -2.46 -5.84 13.41
C LEU A 33 -2.82 -5.25 14.78
N ALA A 34 -3.19 -3.97 14.86
CA ALA A 34 -3.80 -3.42 16.06
C ALA A 34 -5.30 -3.75 16.07
N GLY A 35 -5.63 -4.99 16.44
CA GLY A 35 -7.00 -5.46 16.54
C GLY A 35 -7.07 -6.89 17.07
N TYR A 36 -7.29 -7.01 18.38
CA TYR A 36 -7.47 -8.24 19.18
C TYR A 36 -6.20 -9.03 19.60
N GLY A 37 -5.78 -8.78 20.84
CA GLY A 37 -5.51 -9.83 21.84
C GLY A 37 -4.25 -10.69 21.67
N LEU A 38 -3.23 -10.40 22.48
CA LEU A 38 -2.19 -11.33 22.88
C LEU A 38 -2.82 -12.58 23.53
N THR A 39 -2.96 -13.69 22.80
CA THR A 39 -3.13 -15.02 23.42
C THR A 39 -2.32 -16.06 22.67
N ALA A 40 -1.02 -16.13 22.98
CA ALA A 40 -0.16 -17.23 22.60
C ALA A 40 -0.07 -18.24 23.75
N LEU A 41 -1.02 -19.19 23.87
CA LEU A 41 -0.83 -20.41 24.67
C LEU A 41 -1.60 -21.60 24.06
N GLY A 42 -0.87 -22.55 23.45
CA GLY A 42 -1.34 -23.91 23.12
C GLY A 42 -1.01 -24.38 21.70
N ASN A 43 -0.45 -25.58 21.51
CA ASN A 43 0.10 -26.07 20.22
C ASN A 43 -0.83 -26.02 18.99
N ARG A 44 -2.16 -26.05 19.15
CA ARG A 44 -3.12 -25.81 18.03
C ARG A 44 -3.13 -24.35 17.56
N SER A 45 -2.78 -23.41 18.43
CA SER A 45 -2.63 -22.00 18.08
C SER A 45 -1.42 -21.75 17.18
N ARG A 46 -0.34 -22.54 17.23
CA ARG A 46 0.78 -22.36 16.28
C ARG A 46 0.38 -22.64 14.84
N ARG A 47 -0.45 -23.66 14.62
CA ARG A 47 -0.99 -23.97 13.29
C ARG A 47 -2.06 -22.95 12.86
N ARG A 48 -2.95 -22.52 13.75
CA ARG A 48 -3.92 -21.45 13.45
C ARG A 48 -3.30 -20.07 13.31
N ALA A 49 -2.23 -19.78 14.04
CA ALA A 49 -1.45 -18.55 13.91
C ALA A 49 -0.56 -18.62 12.67
N ALA A 50 -0.04 -19.78 12.29
CA ALA A 50 0.61 -19.97 11.01
C ALA A 50 -0.39 -19.90 9.85
N GLU A 51 -1.62 -20.41 9.99
CA GLU A 51 -2.70 -20.28 9.01
C GLU A 51 -3.25 -18.84 8.96
N ALA A 52 -3.34 -18.14 10.09
CA ALA A 52 -3.74 -16.73 10.16
C ALA A 52 -2.64 -15.76 9.71
N ALA A 53 -1.37 -16.07 10.00
CA ALA A 53 -0.21 -15.34 9.47
C ALA A 53 0.02 -15.66 7.99
N ALA A 54 -0.18 -16.91 7.55
CA ALA A 54 -0.23 -17.25 6.13
C ALA A 54 -1.46 -16.65 5.43
N ALA A 55 -2.52 -16.32 6.17
CA ALA A 55 -3.66 -15.56 5.67
C ALA A 55 -3.43 -14.05 5.68
N THR A 56 -2.42 -13.54 6.40
CA THR A 56 -2.10 -12.11 6.58
C THR A 56 -0.78 -11.79 5.87
N GLN A 57 -0.82 -11.66 4.55
CA GLN A 57 0.37 -11.42 3.74
C GLN A 57 0.05 -10.57 2.51
N TRP A 58 1.05 -9.81 2.08
CA TRP A 58 1.07 -9.22 0.75
C TRP A 58 1.26 -10.33 -0.27
N ARG A 59 0.29 -10.49 -1.16
CA ARG A 59 0.28 -11.48 -2.23
C ARG A 59 0.25 -10.76 -3.58
N GLU A 60 0.29 -11.57 -4.65
CA GLU A 60 0.24 -11.08 -6.03
C GLU A 60 1.38 -10.11 -6.37
N GLN A 61 2.51 -10.28 -5.68
CA GLN A 61 3.74 -9.53 -5.89
C GLN A 61 4.20 -9.67 -7.34
N GLN A 62 4.16 -8.58 -8.08
CA GLN A 62 4.58 -8.54 -9.47
C GLN A 62 4.93 -7.11 -9.88
N THR A 63 5.77 -6.96 -10.91
CA THR A 63 5.95 -5.66 -11.57
C THR A 63 4.84 -5.48 -12.60
N VAL A 64 4.15 -4.35 -12.55
CA VAL A 64 3.03 -4.01 -13.44
C VAL A 64 3.24 -2.65 -14.10
N ASP A 65 2.61 -2.47 -15.24
CA ASP A 65 2.39 -1.14 -15.80
C ASP A 65 1.33 -0.40 -15.00
N VAL A 66 1.67 0.80 -14.51
CA VAL A 66 0.76 1.66 -13.76
C VAL A 66 0.50 2.94 -14.55
N ILE A 67 -0.78 3.24 -14.74
CA ILE A 67 -1.24 4.55 -15.23
C ILE A 67 -1.80 5.32 -14.04
N ALA A 68 -1.14 6.42 -13.68
CA ALA A 68 -1.61 7.32 -12.64
C ALA A 68 -2.28 8.56 -13.26
N THR A 69 -3.55 8.77 -12.92
CA THR A 69 -4.32 9.95 -13.32
C THR A 69 -4.57 10.86 -12.12
N ASP A 70 -5.34 11.93 -12.32
CA ASP A 70 -5.87 12.79 -11.27
C ASP A 70 -7.00 12.15 -10.45
N GLN A 71 -7.58 11.04 -10.93
CA GLN A 71 -8.78 10.43 -10.35
C GLN A 71 -8.58 8.99 -9.89
N ARG A 72 -7.65 8.25 -10.50
CA ARG A 72 -7.49 6.81 -10.28
C ARG A 72 -6.08 6.32 -10.63
N LEU A 73 -5.74 5.16 -10.09
CA LEU A 73 -4.67 4.32 -10.59
C LEU A 73 -5.26 3.19 -11.44
N LEU A 74 -4.65 2.93 -12.59
CA LEU A 74 -4.88 1.71 -13.35
C LEU A 74 -3.62 0.85 -13.30
N CYS A 75 -3.77 -0.42 -12.94
CA CYS A 75 -2.66 -1.37 -12.85
C CYS A 75 -2.95 -2.55 -13.77
N LEU A 76 -2.02 -2.88 -14.68
CA LEU A 76 -2.11 -4.08 -15.50
C LEU A 76 -1.55 -5.28 -14.72
N ALA A 77 -2.36 -5.88 -13.85
CA ALA A 77 -1.98 -7.00 -13.02
C ALA A 77 -2.59 -8.31 -13.56
N ASN A 78 -1.81 -9.38 -13.60
CA ASN A 78 -2.26 -10.70 -14.09
C ASN A 78 -2.94 -10.65 -15.48
N GLY A 79 -2.51 -9.73 -16.35
CA GLY A 79 -3.09 -9.54 -17.69
C GLY A 79 -4.44 -8.80 -17.73
N GLN A 80 -4.88 -8.23 -16.61
CA GLN A 80 -6.13 -7.47 -16.51
C GLN A 80 -5.89 -6.06 -15.98
N TRP A 81 -6.60 -5.08 -16.54
CA TRP A 81 -6.60 -3.73 -16.00
C TRP A 81 -7.47 -3.66 -14.76
N LEU A 82 -6.84 -3.46 -13.61
CA LEU A 82 -7.49 -3.17 -12.34
C LEU A 82 -7.52 -1.66 -12.13
N THR A 83 -8.64 -1.14 -11.62
CA THR A 83 -8.85 0.29 -11.38
C THR A 83 -9.03 0.56 -9.90
N PHE A 84 -8.34 1.57 -9.39
CA PHE A 84 -8.40 2.02 -8.01
C PHE A 84 -8.69 3.52 -7.97
N ASP A 85 -9.95 3.88 -7.72
CA ASP A 85 -10.38 5.27 -7.67
C ASP A 85 -9.94 5.94 -6.36
N PHE A 86 -9.35 7.13 -6.46
CA PHE A 86 -8.95 7.89 -5.27
C PHE A 86 -10.15 8.30 -4.40
N ALA A 87 -11.33 8.45 -5.00
CA ALA A 87 -12.56 8.75 -4.28
C ALA A 87 -13.01 7.62 -3.33
N ALA A 88 -12.55 6.38 -3.54
CA ALA A 88 -12.87 5.23 -2.70
C ALA A 88 -11.81 4.96 -1.61
N VAL A 89 -10.71 5.73 -1.60
CA VAL A 89 -9.61 5.55 -0.64
C VAL A 89 -10.04 6.01 0.74
N THR A 90 -9.93 5.13 1.73
CA THR A 90 -10.20 5.45 3.15
C THR A 90 -8.94 5.88 3.89
N ALA A 91 -7.78 5.33 3.49
CA ALA A 91 -6.49 5.72 4.03
C ALA A 91 -5.38 5.60 2.97
N CYS A 92 -4.40 6.48 3.05
CA CYS A 92 -3.24 6.53 2.16
C CYS A 92 -1.97 6.70 2.99
N TYR A 93 -0.99 5.82 2.78
CA TYR A 93 0.28 5.81 3.49
C TYR A 93 1.43 5.94 2.48
N PRO A 94 1.79 7.19 2.10
CA PRO A 94 2.94 7.43 1.25
C PRO A 94 4.24 7.37 2.07
N GLU A 95 5.22 6.61 1.59
CA GLU A 95 6.56 6.50 2.17
C GLU A 95 7.63 6.62 1.06
N PRO A 96 7.82 7.80 0.47
CA PRO A 96 8.69 7.95 -0.70
C PRO A 96 10.15 7.61 -0.41
N GLU A 97 10.64 7.78 0.81
CA GLU A 97 12.00 7.37 1.20
C GLU A 97 12.19 5.84 1.17
N GLN A 98 11.13 5.08 1.40
CA GLN A 98 11.11 3.62 1.36
C GLN A 98 10.62 3.09 0.01
N HIS A 99 10.31 3.97 -0.93
CA HIS A 99 9.77 3.61 -2.23
C HIS A 99 8.47 2.79 -2.13
N SER A 100 7.64 3.10 -1.14
CA SER A 100 6.36 2.41 -0.87
C SER A 100 5.20 3.39 -0.77
N LEU A 101 4.02 2.91 -1.19
CA LEU A 101 2.75 3.61 -1.11
C LEU A 101 1.64 2.58 -0.89
N VAL A 102 0.88 2.73 0.18
CA VAL A 102 -0.27 1.85 0.49
C VAL A 102 -1.57 2.62 0.42
N PHE A 103 -2.58 2.03 -0.22
CA PHE A 103 -3.97 2.49 -0.19
C PHE A 103 -4.86 1.47 0.48
N GLU A 104 -5.74 1.96 1.34
CA GLU A 104 -6.85 1.19 1.90
C GLU A 104 -8.18 1.60 1.27
N PHE A 105 -9.08 0.63 1.19
CA PHE A 105 -10.41 0.75 0.61
C PHE A 105 -11.40 0.04 1.53
N PRO A 106 -12.68 0.43 1.53
CA PRO A 106 -13.68 -0.20 2.38
C PRO A 106 -14.02 -1.63 1.94
N ASP A 107 -14.17 -1.85 0.63
CA ASP A 107 -14.76 -3.08 0.07
C ASP A 107 -13.77 -3.93 -0.75
N THR A 108 -12.49 -3.60 -0.72
CA THR A 108 -11.47 -4.36 -1.44
C THR A 108 -10.16 -4.41 -0.67
N SER A 109 -9.31 -5.38 -1.02
CA SER A 109 -8.00 -5.52 -0.39
C SER A 109 -7.17 -4.23 -0.50
N PRO A 110 -6.31 -3.93 0.48
CA PRO A 110 -5.34 -2.84 0.34
C PRO A 110 -4.42 -3.04 -0.87
N LEU A 111 -4.07 -1.93 -1.52
CA LEU A 111 -3.11 -1.88 -2.62
C LEU A 111 -1.75 -1.42 -2.10
N LEU A 112 -0.69 -2.11 -2.47
CA LEU A 112 0.68 -1.62 -2.33
C LEU A 112 1.28 -1.33 -3.69
N ILE A 113 1.88 -0.15 -3.82
CA ILE A 113 2.70 0.28 -4.94
C ILE A 113 4.13 0.50 -4.44
N GLY A 114 5.05 -0.31 -4.95
CA GLY A 114 6.47 -0.31 -4.60
C GLY A 114 7.37 0.15 -5.74
N GLY A 115 8.63 0.38 -5.41
CA GLY A 115 9.71 0.52 -6.36
C GLY A 115 10.03 1.96 -6.75
N ALA A 116 10.95 2.13 -7.70
CA ALA A 116 11.51 3.43 -8.10
C ALA A 116 10.46 4.49 -8.50
N SER A 117 9.32 4.05 -9.04
CA SER A 117 8.23 4.94 -9.47
C SER A 117 7.28 5.34 -8.34
N SER A 118 7.30 4.62 -7.20
CA SER A 118 6.38 4.83 -6.09
C SER A 118 6.39 6.26 -5.53
N PRO A 119 7.54 6.94 -5.35
CA PRO A 119 7.56 8.33 -4.88
C PRO A 119 6.80 9.31 -5.78
N LEU A 120 6.88 9.11 -7.10
CA LEU A 120 6.18 9.95 -8.07
C LEU A 120 4.67 9.64 -8.07
N ILE A 121 4.30 8.37 -7.98
CA ILE A 121 2.91 7.94 -7.84
C ILE A 121 2.31 8.46 -6.52
N ALA A 122 3.08 8.45 -5.44
CA ALA A 122 2.69 9.01 -4.13
C ALA A 122 2.40 10.51 -4.22
N ALA A 123 3.22 11.27 -4.96
CA ALA A 123 2.95 12.69 -5.19
C ALA A 123 1.64 12.93 -5.95
N VAL A 124 1.36 12.13 -7.00
CA VAL A 124 0.06 12.20 -7.73
C VAL A 124 -1.10 11.84 -6.82
N ALA A 125 -0.97 10.79 -6.02
CA ALA A 125 -2.03 10.34 -5.12
C ALA A 125 -2.34 11.37 -4.03
N VAL A 126 -1.31 11.94 -3.39
CA VAL A 126 -1.47 13.00 -2.39
C VAL A 126 -2.11 14.24 -3.02
N TRP A 127 -1.71 14.60 -4.23
CA TRP A 127 -2.34 15.71 -4.96
C TRP A 127 -3.81 15.42 -5.26
N ALA A 128 -4.16 14.22 -5.69
CA ALA A 128 -5.54 13.85 -5.97
C ALA A 128 -6.43 13.81 -4.72
N LEU A 129 -5.89 13.34 -3.58
CA LEU A 129 -6.63 13.20 -2.32
C LEU A 129 -6.73 14.52 -1.52
N HIS A 130 -5.72 15.38 -1.60
CA HIS A 130 -5.58 16.55 -0.73
C HIS A 130 -5.34 17.87 -1.49
N GLY A 131 -5.37 17.83 -2.82
CA GLY A 131 -5.10 18.97 -3.68
C GLY A 131 -3.66 19.48 -3.60
N GLN A 132 -3.46 20.67 -4.16
CA GLN A 132 -2.14 21.33 -4.19
C GLN A 132 -1.56 21.56 -2.78
N ARG A 133 -2.42 21.88 -1.81
CA ARG A 133 -2.04 22.10 -0.42
C ARG A 133 -1.41 20.83 0.17
N GLY A 134 -2.00 19.67 -0.10
CA GLY A 134 -1.47 18.38 0.32
C GLY A 134 -0.04 18.17 -0.18
N VAL A 135 0.26 18.41 -1.45
CA VAL A 135 1.63 18.23 -1.98
C VAL A 135 2.66 19.11 -1.26
N ASN A 136 2.26 20.34 -0.92
CA ASN A 136 3.14 21.32 -0.29
C ASN A 136 3.32 21.11 1.21
N GLU A 137 2.34 20.52 1.89
CA GLU A 137 2.31 20.42 3.35
C GLU A 137 2.48 18.99 3.86
N HIS A 138 2.16 17.96 3.06
CA HIS A 138 2.16 16.57 3.52
C HIS A 138 3.56 16.17 3.98
N PRO A 139 3.71 15.70 5.24
CA PRO A 139 5.03 15.46 5.84
C PRO A 139 5.81 14.38 5.10
N ALA A 140 5.14 13.31 4.63
CA ALA A 140 5.79 12.24 3.89
C ALA A 140 6.48 12.71 2.60
N LEU A 141 6.01 13.78 1.96
CA LEU A 141 6.62 14.30 0.73
C LEU A 141 7.76 15.30 0.99
N ALA A 142 8.07 15.61 2.25
CA ALA A 142 9.08 16.61 2.60
C ALA A 142 10.45 16.27 1.99
N GLY A 143 10.88 15.00 2.05
CA GLY A 143 12.16 14.56 1.49
C GLY A 143 12.26 14.69 -0.03
N LEU A 144 11.14 14.65 -0.75
CA LEU A 144 11.13 14.86 -2.21
C LEU A 144 11.28 16.35 -2.58
N ARG A 145 10.87 17.27 -1.70
CA ARG A 145 10.95 18.72 -1.96
C ARG A 145 12.37 19.26 -1.83
N SER A 146 13.18 18.66 -0.96
CA SER A 146 14.57 19.09 -0.70
C SER A 146 15.59 18.60 -1.73
N GLN A 147 15.19 17.76 -2.69
CA GLN A 147 16.06 17.20 -3.73
C GLN A 147 15.98 17.97 -5.07
N ARG A 148 15.37 19.16 -5.07
CA ARG A 148 15.22 20.03 -6.24
C ARG A 148 16.27 21.14 -6.22
#